data_AF-A0A6A4YV51-F1
#
_entry.id   AF-A0A6A4YV51-F1
#
_cell.length_a   1.000
_cell.length_b   1.000
_cell.length_c   1.000
_cell.angle_alpha   90.00
_cell.angle_beta   90.00
_cell.angle_gamma   90.00
#
_symmetry.space_group_name_H-M   'P 1'
#
loop_
_entity.id
_entity.type
_entity.pdbx_description
1 polymer ?
#
loop_
_entity_poly.entity_id
_entity_poly.type
_entity_poly.pdbx_seq_one_letter_code
_entity_poly.pdbx_strand_id
1 'polypeptide(L)'
;MLGNCGSIAQRSDEEIEAIIKAVPQEDRLTLRSLEYHSGIPNTPIMWHMAATKKLKARSSHVKPFLTGINKTERLWFAMNWVKMETLL
;
A
#
# COMPACT_ATOMS: atom_id res chain seq x y z
N MET A 1 -37.97 7.40 4.36
CA MET A 1 -36.91 6.38 4.48
C MET A 1 -35.93 6.61 3.35
N LEU A 2 -34.69 7.01 3.62
CA LEU A 2 -33.65 6.97 2.59
C LEU A 2 -33.35 5.48 2.35
N GLY A 3 -33.73 4.96 1.18
CA GLY A 3 -33.35 3.61 0.79
C GLY A 3 -31.84 3.53 0.65
N ASN A 4 -31.23 2.41 1.09
CA ASN A 4 -29.84 2.13 0.77
C ASN A 4 -29.69 2.04 -0.75
N CYS A 5 -29.11 3.05 -1.37
CA CYS A 5 -28.73 3.04 -2.77
C CYS A 5 -27.24 2.71 -2.88
N GLY A 6 -26.93 1.63 -3.60
CA GLY A 6 -25.57 1.14 -3.81
C GLY A 6 -25.31 -0.24 -3.21
N SER A 7 -24.20 -0.86 -3.62
CA SER A 7 -23.75 -2.13 -3.07
C SER A 7 -23.12 -1.93 -1.69
N ILE A 8 -23.36 -2.87 -0.78
CA ILE A 8 -22.75 -2.86 0.56
C ILE A 8 -21.26 -3.16 0.41
N ALA A 9 -20.40 -2.37 1.07
CA ALA A 9 -18.97 -2.64 1.11
C ALA A 9 -18.72 -4.00 1.78
N GLN A 10 -18.06 -4.92 1.07
CA GLN A 10 -17.78 -6.26 1.57
C GLN A 10 -16.54 -6.34 2.48
N ARG A 11 -15.67 -5.32 2.45
CA ARG A 11 -14.43 -5.25 3.22
C ARG A 11 -14.34 -3.93 3.95
N SER A 12 -13.74 -3.94 5.14
CA SER A 12 -13.43 -2.70 5.86
C SER A 12 -12.14 -2.06 5.33
N ASP A 13 -11.94 -0.78 5.62
CA ASP A 13 -10.72 -0.07 5.22
C ASP A 13 -9.47 -0.69 5.88
N GLU A 14 -9.58 -1.17 7.12
CA GLU A 14 -8.49 -1.83 7.84
C GLU A 14 -8.13 -3.18 7.22
N GLU A 15 -9.13 -3.94 6.78
CA GLU A 15 -8.92 -5.22 6.10
C GLU A 15 -8.19 -5.02 4.77
N ILE A 16 -8.63 -4.04 3.98
CA ILE A 16 -7.97 -3.67 2.72
C ILE A 16 -6.52 -3.24 2.98
N GLU A 17 -6.29 -2.42 4.00
CA GLU A 17 -4.95 -1.95 4.37
C GLU A 17 -4.04 -3.12 4.80
N ALA A 18 -4.56 -4.07 5.57
CA ALA A 18 -3.82 -5.25 6.00
C ALA A 18 -3.44 -6.16 4.83
N ILE A 19 -4.38 -6.43 3.92
CA ILE A 19 -4.14 -7.27 2.74
C ILE A 19 -3.08 -6.64 1.83
N ILE A 20 -3.21 -5.33 1.53
CA ILE A 20 -2.23 -4.63 0.69
C ILE A 20 -0.84 -4.66 1.37
N LYS A 21 -0.77 -4.49 2.70
CA LYS A 21 0.49 -4.55 3.46
C LYS A 21 1.09 -5.95 3.58
N ALA A 22 0.36 -7.02 3.28
CA ALA A 22 0.89 -8.38 3.25
C ALA A 22 1.62 -8.70 1.94
N VAL A 23 1.22 -8.08 0.82
CA VAL A 23 1.83 -8.29 -0.51
C VAL A 23 3.28 -7.77 -0.50
N PRO A 24 4.30 -8.45 -1.04
CA PRO A 24 5.66 -7.91 -1.11
C PRO A 24 5.74 -6.55 -1.83
N GLN A 25 6.66 -5.66 -1.43
CA GLN A 25 6.69 -4.28 -1.92
C GLN A 25 6.92 -4.19 -3.44
N GLU A 26 7.70 -5.13 -4.00
CA GLU A 26 7.98 -5.30 -5.43
C GLU A 26 6.72 -5.61 -6.25
N ASP A 27 5.71 -6.23 -5.63
CA ASP A 27 4.48 -6.64 -6.31
C ASP A 27 3.40 -5.55 -6.24
N ARG A 28 3.62 -4.49 -5.42
CA ARG A 28 2.70 -3.35 -5.26
C ARG A 28 2.93 -2.20 -6.26
N LEU A 29 3.69 -2.45 -7.33
CA LEU A 29 4.11 -1.39 -8.27
C LEU A 29 2.96 -0.82 -9.10
N THR A 30 2.06 -1.68 -9.56
CA THR A 30 0.91 -1.29 -10.38
C THR A 30 -0.38 -1.77 -9.72
N LEU A 31 -1.50 -1.09 -9.98
CA LEU A 31 -2.79 -1.57 -9.50
C LEU A 31 -3.07 -3.01 -10.00
N ARG A 32 -2.72 -3.31 -11.24
CA ARG A 32 -2.91 -4.63 -11.84
C ARG A 32 -2.09 -5.74 -11.17
N SER A 33 -0.83 -5.47 -10.85
CA SER A 33 -0.01 -6.43 -10.09
C SER A 33 -0.55 -6.59 -8.68
N LEU A 34 -0.90 -5.48 -8.02
CA LEU A 34 -1.48 -5.50 -6.70
C LEU A 34 -2.80 -6.28 -6.66
N GLU A 35 -3.68 -6.12 -7.64
CA GLU A 35 -4.92 -6.90 -7.78
C GLU A 35 -4.61 -8.40 -7.88
N TYR A 36 -3.67 -8.79 -8.73
CA TYR A 36 -3.27 -10.19 -8.90
C TYR A 36 -2.76 -10.80 -7.59
N HIS A 37 -1.93 -10.08 -6.83
CA HIS A 37 -1.34 -10.58 -5.58
C HIS A 37 -2.23 -10.43 -4.34
N SER A 38 -3.12 -9.44 -4.30
CA SER A 38 -4.03 -9.18 -3.17
C SER A 38 -5.39 -9.86 -3.29
N GLY A 39 -5.81 -10.22 -4.50
CA GLY A 39 -7.16 -10.70 -4.79
C GLY A 39 -8.25 -9.64 -4.64
N ILE A 40 -7.88 -8.36 -4.47
CA ILE A 40 -8.82 -7.23 -4.40
C ILE A 40 -8.87 -6.57 -5.78
N PRO A 41 -10.06 -6.34 -6.35
CA PRO A 41 -10.18 -5.64 -7.62
C PRO A 41 -9.61 -4.21 -7.56
N ASN A 42 -9.13 -3.70 -8.69
CA ASN A 42 -8.51 -2.38 -8.78
C ASN A 42 -9.38 -1.23 -8.24
N THR A 43 -10.69 -1.29 -8.45
CA THR A 43 -11.63 -0.22 -8.11
C THR A 43 -11.76 0.01 -6.59
N PRO A 44 -12.00 -1.02 -5.74
CA PRO A 44 -11.91 -0.90 -4.29
C PRO A 44 -10.59 -0.33 -3.79
N ILE A 45 -9.46 -0.77 -4.35
CA ILE A 45 -8.14 -0.28 -3.94
C ILE A 45 -8.05 1.23 -4.23
N MET A 46 -8.43 1.66 -5.42
CA MET A 46 -8.40 3.07 -5.82
C MET A 46 -9.33 3.94 -4.94
N TRP A 47 -10.54 3.45 -4.64
CA TRP A 47 -11.47 4.14 -3.75
C TRP A 47 -10.94 4.24 -2.31
N HIS A 48 -10.39 3.14 -1.79
CA HIS A 48 -9.76 3.11 -0.47
C HIS A 48 -8.60 4.11 -0.37
N MET A 49 -7.71 4.13 -1.37
CA MET A 49 -6.59 5.07 -1.42
C MET A 49 -7.06 6.53 -1.51
N ALA A 50 -8.15 6.80 -2.24
CA ALA A 50 -8.74 8.13 -2.35
C ALA A 50 -9.39 8.60 -1.03
N ALA A 51 -10.13 7.70 -0.37
CA ALA A 51 -10.85 7.99 0.86
C ALA A 51 -9.91 8.17 2.05
N THR A 52 -9.01 7.21 2.29
CA THR A 52 -8.13 7.21 3.46
C THR A 52 -6.88 8.08 3.27
N LYS A 53 -6.51 8.37 2.02
CA LYS A 53 -5.24 9.03 1.64
C LYS A 53 -3.99 8.28 2.12
N LYS A 54 -4.13 7.02 2.54
CA LYS A 54 -3.04 6.12 2.94
C LYS A 54 -2.52 5.32 1.73
N LEU A 55 -1.45 4.54 1.96
CA LEU A 55 -0.84 3.64 0.96
C LEU A 55 -0.34 4.32 -0.33
N LYS A 56 -0.14 5.64 -0.30
CA LYS A 56 0.41 6.38 -1.44
C LYS A 56 1.78 5.84 -1.80
N ALA A 57 2.04 5.74 -3.11
CA ALA A 57 3.36 5.46 -3.63
C ALA A 57 4.36 6.46 -3.02
N ARG A 58 5.27 5.95 -2.18
CA ARG A 58 6.38 6.74 -1.65
C ARG A 58 7.41 6.83 -2.75
N SER A 59 7.55 8.00 -3.36
CA SER A 59 8.68 8.22 -4.25
C SER A 59 9.96 8.28 -3.41
N SER A 60 11.03 7.70 -3.91
CA SER A 60 12.37 7.89 -3.36
C SER A 60 12.91 9.30 -3.62
N HIS A 61 12.06 10.23 -4.10
CA HIS A 61 12.45 11.61 -4.36
C HIS A 61 12.66 12.31 -3.03
N VAL A 62 13.90 12.15 -2.59
CA VAL A 62 14.41 12.54 -1.32
C VAL A 62 14.45 14.07 -1.24
N LYS A 63 13.87 14.65 -0.19
CA LYS A 63 14.19 16.04 0.18
C LYS A 63 15.71 16.13 0.38
N PRO A 64 16.41 17.10 -0.22
CA PRO A 64 17.88 17.19 -0.17
C PRO A 64 18.43 17.24 1.25
N PHE A 65 17.63 17.67 2.22
CA PHE A 65 18.03 17.81 3.61
C PHE A 65 18.13 16.47 4.38
N LEU A 66 19.38 16.08 4.61
CA LEU A 66 20.02 15.37 5.74
C LEU A 66 19.38 15.15 7.13
N THR A 67 18.13 15.54 7.45
CA THR A 67 17.70 15.58 8.87
C THR A 67 17.68 14.18 9.49
N GLY A 68 17.87 14.06 10.81
CA GLY A 68 17.89 12.76 11.49
C GLY A 68 16.64 11.91 11.20
N ILE A 69 15.47 12.55 11.21
CA ILE A 69 14.18 11.92 10.87
C ILE A 69 14.16 11.46 9.41
N ASN A 70 14.63 12.29 8.47
CA ASN A 70 14.68 11.91 7.06
C ASN A 70 15.63 10.72 6.83
N LYS A 71 16.71 10.60 7.60
CA LYS A 71 17.62 9.44 7.51
C LYS A 71 16.93 8.16 7.94
N THR A 72 16.22 8.17 9.07
CA THR A 72 15.53 6.97 9.58
C THR A 72 14.40 6.54 8.65
N GLU A 73 13.62 7.48 8.13
CA GLU A 73 12.55 7.17 7.16
C GLU A 73 13.08 6.56 5.87
N ARG A 74 14.22 7.04 5.36
CA ARG A 74 14.88 6.45 4.19
C ARG A 74 15.39 5.06 4.46
N LEU A 75 16.00 4.84 5.62
CA LEU A 75 16.54 3.55 6.00
C LEU A 75 15.42 2.53 6.15
N TRP A 76 14.30 2.92 6.78
CA TRP A 76 13.10 2.10 6.85
C TRP A 76 12.51 1.80 5.46
N PHE A 77 12.43 2.80 4.58
CA PHE A 77 11.99 2.58 3.20
C PHE A 77 12.91 1.60 2.46
N ALA A 78 14.23 1.77 2.55
CA ALA A 78 15.20 0.90 1.89
C ALA A 78 15.15 -0.53 2.44
N MET A 79 14.98 -0.69 3.76
CA MET A 79 14.89 -2.01 4.39
C MET A 79 13.70 -2.82 3.88
N ASN A 80 12.59 -2.17 3.49
CA ASN A 80 11.44 -2.87 2.90
C ASN A 80 11.74 -3.53 1.54
N TRP A 81 12.87 -3.19 0.89
CA TRP A 81 13.32 -3.81 -0.36
C TRP A 81 14.39 -4.89 -0.17
N VAL A 82 14.93 -5.01 1.06
CA VAL A 82 15.99 -5.98 1.35
C VAL A 82 15.33 -7.33 1.65
N LYS A 83 15.59 -8.32 0.78
CA LYS A 83 15.23 -9.71 1.04
C LYS A 83 16.33 -10.37 1.85
N MET A 84 15.95 -11.09 2.91
CA MET A 84 16.87 -12.02 3.55
C MET A 84 16.91 -13.27 2.68
N GLU A 85 17.95 -13.44 1.88
CA GLU A 85 18.21 -14.72 1.23
C GLU A 85 18.57 -15.73 2.31
N THR A 86 17.65 -16.65 2.62
CA THR A 86 17.99 -17.85 3.35
C THR A 86 18.82 -18.73 2.42
N LEU A 87 20.14 -18.72 2.60
CA LEU A 87 21.04 -19.67 1.97
C LEU A 87 20.58 -21.08 2.37
N LEU A 88 20.02 -21.81 1.40
CA LEU A 88 19.82 -23.26 1.44
C LEU A 88 21.09 -23.95 0.95
#